data_AF-A0AAW3BWY4-F1
#
_entry.id   AF-A0AAW3BWY4-F1
#
_cell.length_a   1.000
_cell.length_b   1.000
_cell.length_c   1.000
_cell.angle_alpha   90.00
_cell.angle_beta   90.00
_cell.angle_gamma   90.00
#
_symmetry.space_group_name_H-M   'P 1'
#
loop_
_entity.id
_entity.type
_entity.pdbx_description
1 polymer ?
#
loop_
_entity_poly.entity_id
_entity_poly.type
_entity_poly.pdbx_seq_one_letter_code
_entity_poly.pdbx_strand_id
1 'polypeptide(L)'
;MTDQRNALVIWGSTGRRLQFSMQDLKMPESLRDNPHFHFYERQWGTVASFWFNRILKESSLQHLAVEDIVGLIQEDISKRWKRRREEQNIYKKRKRLLQGSGSAGTPSSSVLLTNFATLSGYQSAAVAEQRDLVTAVVERVECVTKERVQSWRVLVDDASEQQPSKAARVESTAATPEERANSSAEVTNDFDDRVAVALELSSKEKAATAIAHLHGSRFDGRRVLCQFWSEP
;
A
#
# COMPACT_ATOMS: atom_id res chain seq x y z
N MET A 1 -4.83 35.22 31.53
CA MET A 1 -3.87 34.48 32.37
C MET A 1 -3.11 33.56 31.44
N THR A 2 -1.85 33.87 31.20
CA THR A 2 -0.98 33.23 30.21
C THR A 2 -0.58 31.84 30.67
N ASP A 3 -0.88 30.83 29.84
CA ASP A 3 -0.42 29.44 30.00
C ASP A 3 1.10 29.40 30.23
N GLN A 4 1.50 29.23 31.50
CA GLN A 4 2.85 28.74 31.81
C GLN A 4 2.89 27.28 31.36
N ARG A 5 3.28 27.04 30.11
CA ARG A 5 3.60 25.69 29.63
C ARG A 5 4.78 25.18 30.46
N ASN A 6 4.48 24.30 31.42
CA ASN A 6 5.48 23.65 32.25
C ASN A 6 6.40 22.81 31.35
N ALA A 7 7.69 23.17 31.31
CA ALA A 7 8.68 22.38 30.60
C ALA A 7 8.98 21.09 31.39
N LEU A 8 8.98 19.96 30.70
CA LEU A 8 9.33 18.63 31.23
C LEU A 8 10.78 18.54 31.70
N VAL A 9 11.64 19.39 31.11
CA VAL A 9 13.05 19.50 31.46
C VAL A 9 13.38 20.97 31.69
N ILE A 10 13.94 21.27 32.86
CA ILE A 10 14.40 22.61 33.22
C ILE A 10 15.93 22.58 33.32
N TRP A 11 16.57 23.53 32.64
CA TRP A 11 18.01 23.73 32.69
C TRP A 11 18.32 24.90 33.64
N GLY A 12 19.08 24.62 34.70
CA GLY A 12 19.53 25.63 35.66
C GLY A 12 21.04 25.62 35.85
N SER A 13 21.55 26.52 36.69
CA SER A 13 22.98 26.63 37.03
C SER A 13 23.57 25.36 37.67
N THR A 14 22.72 24.52 38.28
CA THR A 14 23.08 23.24 38.89
C THR A 14 22.89 22.04 37.95
N GLY A 15 22.53 22.28 36.69
CA GLY A 15 22.35 21.25 35.66
C GLY A 15 20.90 20.98 35.29
N ARG A 16 20.63 19.76 34.82
CA ARG A 16 19.33 19.34 34.29
C ARG A 16 18.41 18.83 35.39
N ARG A 17 17.21 19.40 35.51
CA ARG A 17 16.13 18.93 36.37
C ARG A 17 14.95 18.41 35.55
N LEU A 18 14.46 17.21 35.87
CA LEU A 18 13.28 16.62 35.24
C LEU A 18 12.03 16.98 36.05
N GLN A 19 10.96 17.38 35.35
CA GLN A 19 9.63 17.64 35.92
C GLN A 19 8.66 16.48 35.72
N PHE A 20 9.13 15.37 35.14
CA PHE A 20 8.36 14.17 34.90
C PHE A 20 9.26 12.93 35.06
N SER A 21 8.61 11.78 35.15
CA SER A 21 9.20 10.48 35.37
C SER A 21 8.63 9.45 34.39
N MET A 22 9.22 8.25 34.40
CA MET A 22 8.67 7.12 33.64
C MET A 22 7.25 6.71 34.08
N GLN A 23 6.86 7.00 35.33
CA GLN A 23 5.51 6.66 35.82
C GLN A 23 4.44 7.56 35.19
N ASP A 24 4.81 8.79 34.83
CA ASP A 24 3.91 9.74 34.17
C ASP A 24 3.59 9.31 32.73
N LEU A 25 4.48 8.52 32.11
CA LEU A 25 4.28 7.92 30.78
C LEU A 25 3.59 6.54 30.83
N LYS A 26 2.81 6.25 31.88
CA LYS A 26 2.07 4.99 32.00
C LYS A 26 1.01 4.84 30.91
N MET A 27 0.67 3.60 30.59
CA MET A 27 -0.37 3.29 29.62
C MET A 27 -1.74 3.77 30.12
N PRO A 28 -2.48 4.57 29.33
CA PRO A 28 -3.84 4.97 29.66
C PRO A 28 -4.77 3.76 29.85
N GLU A 29 -5.67 3.83 30.82
CA GLU A 29 -6.64 2.76 31.08
C GLU A 29 -7.64 2.60 29.92
N SER A 30 -7.93 3.67 29.20
CA SER A 30 -8.78 3.66 28.00
C SER A 30 -8.29 2.73 26.88
N LEU A 31 -7.00 2.35 26.89
CA LEU A 31 -6.46 1.40 25.92
C LEU A 31 -6.87 -0.05 26.21
N ARG A 32 -7.41 -0.36 27.39
CA ARG A 32 -7.89 -1.72 27.73
C ARG A 32 -9.02 -2.18 26.81
N ASP A 33 -9.83 -1.25 26.33
CA ASP A 33 -10.95 -1.53 25.41
C ASP A 33 -10.49 -1.64 23.95
N ASN A 34 -9.20 -1.44 23.67
CA ASN A 34 -8.67 -1.50 22.32
C ASN A 34 -8.62 -2.95 21.81
N PRO A 35 -9.09 -3.26 20.58
CA PRO A 35 -9.08 -4.62 20.02
C PRO A 35 -7.71 -5.31 19.98
N HIS A 36 -6.61 -4.54 20.03
CA HIS A 36 -5.24 -5.04 20.04
C HIS A 36 -4.47 -4.61 21.29
N PHE A 37 -5.17 -4.49 22.42
CA PHE A 37 -4.60 -4.16 23.74
C PHE A 37 -3.34 -4.96 24.09
N HIS A 38 -3.33 -6.28 23.91
CA HIS A 38 -2.15 -7.11 24.21
C HIS A 38 -0.91 -6.76 23.38
N PHE A 39 -1.06 -6.08 22.25
CA PHE A 39 0.09 -5.54 21.52
C PHE A 39 0.61 -4.27 22.19
N TYR A 40 -0.28 -3.36 22.62
CA TYR A 40 0.07 -2.19 23.41
C TYR A 40 0.77 -2.57 24.70
N GLU A 41 0.17 -3.45 25.49
CA GLU A 41 0.71 -3.95 26.75
C GLU A 41 2.16 -4.45 26.61
N ARG A 42 2.44 -5.25 25.56
CA ARG A 42 3.78 -5.78 25.28
C ARG A 42 4.78 -4.76 24.78
N GLN A 43 4.35 -3.69 24.11
CA GLN A 43 5.25 -2.70 23.51
C GLN A 43 5.44 -1.46 24.38
N TRP A 44 4.50 -1.18 25.29
CA TRP A 44 4.42 0.10 25.99
C TRP A 44 5.71 0.45 26.73
N GLY A 45 6.22 -0.46 27.57
CA GLY A 45 7.43 -0.21 28.36
C GLY A 45 8.63 0.16 27.48
N THR A 46 8.84 -0.55 26.38
CA THR A 46 9.95 -0.28 25.44
C THR A 46 9.78 1.07 24.73
N VAL A 47 8.58 1.37 24.23
CA VAL A 47 8.32 2.60 23.49
C VAL A 47 8.32 3.83 24.42
N ALA A 48 7.72 3.72 25.61
CA ALA A 48 7.76 4.77 26.62
C ALA A 48 9.20 5.09 27.05
N SER A 49 10.04 4.06 27.26
CA SER A 49 11.46 4.24 27.57
C SER A 49 12.24 4.92 26.45
N PHE A 50 11.91 4.60 25.19
CA PHE A 50 12.47 5.29 24.02
C PHE A 50 12.08 6.77 24.01
N TRP A 51 10.79 7.09 24.18
CA TRP A 51 10.30 8.47 24.19
C TRP A 51 10.86 9.28 25.36
N PHE A 52 10.94 8.69 26.56
CA PHE A 52 11.57 9.31 27.71
C PHE A 52 13.00 9.75 27.39
N ASN A 53 13.85 8.84 26.89
CA ASN A 53 15.22 9.16 26.50
C ASN A 53 15.30 10.17 25.34
N ARG A 54 14.33 10.15 24.44
CA ARG A 54 14.25 11.08 23.32
C ARG A 54 13.97 12.51 23.77
N ILE A 55 13.01 12.70 24.69
CA ILE A 55 12.70 14.00 25.31
C ILE A 55 13.92 14.60 26.00
N LEU A 56 14.72 13.76 26.66
CA LEU A 56 15.96 14.20 27.32
C LEU A 56 17.01 14.76 26.35
N LYS A 57 16.93 14.43 25.06
CA LYS A 57 17.88 14.83 24.02
C LYS A 57 17.33 15.91 23.09
N GLU A 58 16.04 15.91 22.82
CA GLU A 58 15.39 16.81 21.86
C GLU A 58 14.67 17.96 22.60
N SER A 59 15.22 19.17 22.52
CA SER A 59 14.66 20.37 23.18
C SER A 59 13.24 20.70 22.72
N SER A 60 12.90 20.42 21.46
CA SER A 60 11.55 20.61 20.92
C SER A 60 10.50 19.78 21.64
N LEU A 61 10.87 18.63 22.20
CA LEU A 61 9.96 17.74 22.94
C LEU A 61 9.85 18.11 24.43
N GLN A 62 10.78 18.91 24.96
CA GLN A 62 10.84 19.25 26.39
C GLN A 62 9.72 20.19 26.84
N HIS A 63 9.03 20.83 25.90
CA HIS A 63 7.93 21.77 26.16
C HIS A 63 6.54 21.17 25.90
N LEU A 64 6.46 19.89 25.53
CA LEU A 64 5.20 19.18 25.35
C LEU A 64 4.58 18.83 26.70
N ALA A 65 3.26 18.66 26.73
CA ALA A 65 2.59 18.09 27.88
C ALA A 65 2.86 16.57 27.96
N VAL A 66 2.74 15.99 29.15
CA VAL A 66 2.89 14.54 29.35
C VAL A 66 1.83 13.78 28.54
N GLU A 67 0.61 14.32 28.50
CA GLU A 67 -0.53 13.77 27.78
C GLU A 67 -0.26 13.70 26.27
N ASP A 68 0.40 14.72 25.70
CA ASP A 68 0.79 14.75 24.29
C ASP A 68 1.81 13.66 23.99
N ILE A 69 2.79 13.46 24.88
CA ILE A 69 3.79 12.39 24.73
C ILE A 69 3.14 11.01 24.80
N VAL A 70 2.22 10.81 25.75
CA VAL A 70 1.46 9.56 25.86
C VAL A 70 0.65 9.32 24.58
N GLY A 71 0.07 10.36 23.99
CA GLY A 71 -0.57 10.31 22.68
C GLY A 71 0.39 9.88 21.56
N LEU A 72 1.61 10.42 21.53
CA LEU A 72 2.65 10.05 20.56
C LEU A 72 3.12 8.59 20.73
N ILE A 73 3.25 8.11 21.98
CA ILE A 73 3.56 6.71 22.28
C ILE A 73 2.46 5.80 21.74
N GLN A 74 1.20 6.14 22.02
CA GLN A 74 0.04 5.39 21.54
C GLN A 74 0.00 5.34 20.00
N GLU A 75 0.27 6.47 19.34
CA GLU A 75 0.29 6.56 17.89
C GLU A 75 1.44 5.72 17.28
N ASP A 76 2.65 5.77 17.85
CA ASP A 76 3.80 4.98 17.39
C ASP A 76 3.51 3.48 17.50
N ILE A 77 2.98 3.01 18.64
CA ILE A 77 2.59 1.60 18.81
C ILE A 77 1.48 1.22 17.81
N SER A 78 0.50 2.09 17.58
CA SER A 78 -0.55 1.85 16.58
C SER A 78 0.03 1.69 15.17
N LYS A 79 0.95 2.58 14.77
CA LYS A 79 1.65 2.52 13.48
C LYS A 79 2.46 1.24 13.35
N ARG A 80 3.16 0.81 14.40
CA ARG A 80 3.90 -0.47 14.41
C ARG A 80 2.98 -1.67 14.25
N TRP A 81 1.82 -1.67 14.91
CA TRP A 81 0.82 -2.73 14.75
C TRP A 81 0.29 -2.80 13.31
N LYS A 82 -0.13 -1.65 12.75
CA LYS A 82 -0.62 -1.55 11.37
C LYS A 82 0.42 -2.07 10.38
N ARG A 83 1.67 -1.60 10.48
CA ARG A 83 2.79 -2.07 9.65
C ARG A 83 2.98 -3.58 9.74
N ARG A 84 3.03 -4.15 10.95
CA ARG A 84 3.17 -5.59 11.15
C ARG A 84 2.03 -6.39 10.50
N ARG A 85 0.80 -5.87 10.55
CA ARG A 85 -0.37 -6.50 9.91
C ARG A 85 -0.30 -6.43 8.39
N GLU A 86 0.11 -5.31 7.84
CA GLU A 86 0.33 -5.12 6.41
C GLU A 86 1.40 -6.11 5.90
N GLU A 87 2.56 -6.16 6.55
CA GLU A 87 3.65 -7.08 6.22
C GLU A 87 3.20 -8.56 6.30
N GLN A 88 2.46 -8.93 7.34
CA GLN A 88 1.92 -10.28 7.46
C GLN A 88 0.91 -10.61 6.35
N ASN A 89 0.09 -9.65 5.94
CA ASN A 89 -0.87 -9.83 4.86
C ASN A 89 -0.14 -10.02 3.52
N ILE A 90 0.85 -9.17 3.23
CA ILE A 90 1.71 -9.28 2.04
C ILE A 90 2.41 -10.64 2.02
N TYR A 91 3.00 -11.08 3.14
CA TYR A 91 3.64 -12.39 3.25
C TYR A 91 2.66 -13.52 2.90
N LYS A 92 1.44 -13.50 3.45
CA LYS A 92 0.40 -14.48 3.15
C LYS A 92 -0.07 -14.42 1.69
N LYS A 93 -0.18 -13.23 1.10
CA LYS A 93 -0.50 -13.05 -0.33
C LYS A 93 0.59 -13.65 -1.20
N ARG A 94 1.86 -13.26 -0.98
CA ARG A 94 3.02 -13.79 -1.70
C ARG A 94 3.10 -15.32 -1.63
N LYS A 95 2.91 -15.90 -0.44
CA LYS A 95 2.91 -17.36 -0.27
C LYS A 95 1.82 -18.05 -1.11
N ARG A 96 0.61 -17.48 -1.14
CA ARG A 96 -0.50 -18.00 -1.96
C ARG A 96 -0.24 -17.85 -3.46
N LEU A 97 0.32 -16.72 -3.88
CA LEU A 97 0.69 -16.49 -5.29
C LEU A 97 1.68 -17.55 -5.78
N LEU A 98 2.71 -17.85 -4.98
CA LEU A 98 3.72 -18.85 -5.33
C LEU A 98 3.20 -20.30 -5.31
N GLN A 99 2.04 -20.56 -4.74
CA GLN A 99 1.38 -21.87 -4.82
C GLN A 99 0.67 -22.10 -6.16
N GLY A 100 0.48 -21.05 -6.98
CA GLY A 100 -0.09 -21.16 -8.32
C GLY A 100 -1.58 -21.51 -8.40
N SER A 101 -2.30 -21.49 -7.28
CA SER A 101 -3.71 -21.91 -7.19
C SER A 101 -4.72 -20.78 -7.35
N GLY A 102 -4.33 -19.65 -7.94
CA GLY A 102 -5.15 -18.43 -7.97
C GLY A 102 -5.28 -17.79 -9.34
N SER A 103 -6.11 -16.74 -9.40
CA SER A 103 -6.39 -15.96 -10.62
C SER A 103 -5.21 -15.12 -11.12
N ALA A 104 -4.07 -15.14 -10.43
CA ALA A 104 -2.87 -14.40 -10.85
C ALA A 104 -2.04 -15.14 -11.91
N GLY A 105 -2.48 -16.32 -12.35
CA GLY A 105 -1.76 -17.15 -13.32
C GLY A 105 -0.63 -17.99 -12.71
N THR A 106 0.12 -18.66 -13.58
CA THR A 106 1.24 -19.52 -13.20
C THR A 106 2.43 -18.68 -12.72
N PRO A 107 3.07 -19.01 -11.59
CA PRO A 107 4.21 -18.26 -11.08
C PRO A 107 5.37 -18.17 -12.08
N SER A 108 5.73 -16.96 -12.48
CA SER A 108 6.86 -16.65 -13.36
C SER A 108 7.67 -15.46 -12.81
N SER A 109 8.83 -15.19 -13.38
CA SER A 109 9.65 -13.99 -13.08
C SER A 109 9.07 -12.70 -13.65
N SER A 110 8.03 -12.79 -14.48
CA SER A 110 7.47 -11.64 -15.20
C SER A 110 6.10 -11.25 -14.65
N VAL A 111 5.79 -9.96 -14.69
CA VAL A 111 4.54 -9.39 -14.18
C VAL A 111 3.88 -8.55 -15.27
N LEU A 112 2.58 -8.71 -15.44
CA LEU A 112 1.75 -7.82 -16.24
C LEU A 112 0.99 -6.87 -15.30
N LEU A 113 1.12 -5.57 -15.52
CA LEU A 113 0.38 -4.52 -14.82
C LEU A 113 -0.60 -3.85 -15.79
N THR A 114 -1.88 -3.83 -15.44
CA THR A 114 -2.96 -3.23 -16.24
C THR A 114 -3.78 -2.23 -15.42
N ASN A 115 -4.63 -1.46 -16.10
CA ASN A 115 -5.54 -0.48 -15.50
C ASN A 115 -4.86 0.64 -14.70
N PHE A 116 -3.62 0.99 -15.05
CA PHE A 116 -2.92 2.16 -14.51
C PHE A 116 -3.23 3.44 -15.29
N ALA A 117 -3.78 3.33 -16.51
CA ALA A 117 -4.29 4.42 -17.33
C ALA A 117 -5.40 3.90 -18.26
N THR A 118 -6.22 4.81 -18.80
CA THR A 118 -7.12 4.48 -19.91
C THR A 118 -6.37 4.55 -21.24
N LEU A 119 -6.82 3.80 -22.24
CA LEU A 119 -6.27 3.88 -23.60
C LEU A 119 -6.38 5.29 -24.16
N SER A 120 -7.54 5.92 -24.03
CA SER A 120 -7.78 7.28 -24.51
C SER A 120 -6.87 8.30 -23.84
N GLY A 121 -6.71 8.20 -22.52
CA GLY A 121 -5.81 9.07 -21.75
C GLY A 121 -4.37 8.87 -22.19
N TYR A 122 -3.93 7.61 -22.29
CA TYR A 122 -2.57 7.26 -22.70
C TYR A 122 -2.26 7.75 -24.12
N GLN A 123 -3.15 7.50 -25.10
CA GLN A 123 -2.96 7.93 -26.49
C GLN A 123 -3.02 9.45 -26.67
N SER A 124 -3.83 10.15 -25.87
CA SER A 124 -3.93 11.62 -25.91
C SER A 124 -2.75 12.35 -25.26
N ALA A 125 -2.02 11.68 -24.37
CA ALA A 125 -0.89 12.25 -23.66
C ALA A 125 0.32 12.44 -24.60
N ALA A 126 1.17 13.43 -24.29
CA ALA A 126 2.41 13.61 -25.02
C ALA A 126 3.35 12.41 -24.80
N VAL A 127 4.24 12.13 -25.77
CA VAL A 127 5.19 11.00 -25.67
C VAL A 127 6.06 11.08 -24.40
N ALA A 128 6.43 12.29 -23.98
CA ALA A 128 7.15 12.50 -22.73
C ALA A 128 6.31 12.08 -21.50
N GLU A 129 5.03 12.47 -21.46
CA GLU A 129 4.11 12.14 -20.37
C GLU A 129 3.81 10.63 -20.32
N GLN A 130 3.62 9.99 -21.48
CA GLN A 130 3.48 8.53 -21.58
C GLN A 130 4.70 7.82 -20.98
N ARG A 131 5.91 8.29 -21.33
CA ARG A 131 7.16 7.74 -20.81
C ARG A 131 7.29 7.96 -19.30
N ASP A 132 6.97 9.15 -18.80
CA ASP A 132 7.04 9.47 -17.38
C ASP A 132 6.06 8.62 -16.58
N LEU A 133 4.85 8.42 -17.11
CA LEU A 133 3.84 7.54 -16.51
C LEU A 133 4.35 6.11 -16.38
N VAL A 134 4.87 5.52 -17.46
CA VAL A 134 5.41 4.15 -17.45
C VAL A 134 6.63 4.05 -16.55
N THR A 135 7.50 5.07 -16.55
CA THR A 135 8.67 5.13 -15.67
C THR A 135 8.24 5.14 -14.21
N ALA A 136 7.23 5.93 -13.84
CA ALA A 136 6.69 5.96 -12.49
C ALA A 136 6.07 4.60 -12.06
N VAL A 137 5.44 3.87 -12.98
CA VAL A 137 4.96 2.50 -12.72
C VAL A 137 6.15 1.56 -12.45
N VAL A 138 7.19 1.61 -13.28
CA VAL A 138 8.39 0.78 -13.13
C VAL A 138 9.13 1.11 -11.82
N GLU A 139 9.35 2.39 -11.51
CA GLU A 139 9.96 2.83 -10.26
C GLU A 139 9.16 2.37 -9.03
N ARG A 140 7.82 2.36 -9.15
CA ARG A 140 6.96 1.85 -8.09
C ARG A 140 7.17 0.35 -7.85
N VAL A 141 7.36 -0.43 -8.91
CA VAL A 141 7.70 -1.86 -8.83
C VAL A 141 9.07 -2.04 -8.17
N GLU A 142 10.09 -1.29 -8.61
CA GLU A 142 11.44 -1.35 -8.05
C GLU A 142 11.46 -1.00 -6.55
N CYS A 143 10.67 -0.02 -6.14
CA CYS A 143 10.53 0.40 -4.75
C CYS A 143 9.99 -0.74 -3.86
N VAL A 144 8.95 -1.45 -4.31
CA VAL A 144 8.32 -2.51 -3.49
C VAL A 144 9.12 -3.82 -3.51
N THR A 145 9.83 -4.12 -4.61
CA THR A 145 10.66 -5.33 -4.74
C THR A 145 12.07 -5.15 -4.19
N LYS A 146 12.49 -3.89 -3.98
CA LYS A 146 13.85 -3.48 -3.59
C LYS A 146 14.90 -4.01 -4.57
N GLU A 147 14.60 -3.95 -5.86
CA GLU A 147 15.52 -4.31 -6.94
C GLU A 147 15.22 -3.52 -8.21
N ARG A 148 16.15 -3.51 -9.16
CA ARG A 148 15.92 -2.94 -10.49
C ARG A 148 15.17 -3.93 -11.38
N VAL A 149 14.26 -3.42 -12.20
CA VAL A 149 13.57 -4.20 -13.24
C VAL A 149 14.58 -4.53 -14.34
N GLN A 150 14.61 -5.78 -14.79
CA GLN A 150 15.58 -6.26 -15.79
C GLN A 150 15.20 -5.78 -17.19
N SER A 151 13.93 -5.91 -17.53
CA SER A 151 13.37 -5.48 -18.80
C SER A 151 11.91 -5.10 -18.60
N TRP A 152 11.40 -4.18 -19.41
CA TRP A 152 9.96 -3.88 -19.46
C TRP A 152 9.57 -3.44 -20.87
N ARG A 153 8.29 -3.65 -21.19
CA ARG A 153 7.67 -3.18 -22.43
C ARG A 153 6.23 -2.77 -22.18
N VAL A 154 5.77 -1.81 -22.98
CA VAL A 154 4.37 -1.40 -23.00
C VAL A 154 3.64 -2.24 -24.03
N LEU A 155 2.50 -2.80 -23.64
CA LEU A 155 1.57 -3.48 -24.54
C LEU A 155 0.35 -2.59 -24.68
N VAL A 156 0.00 -2.24 -25.91
CA VAL A 156 -1.18 -1.44 -26.22
C VAL A 156 -2.06 -2.26 -27.15
N ASP A 157 -3.29 -2.52 -26.73
CA ASP A 157 -4.29 -3.20 -27.56
C ASP A 157 -5.10 -2.14 -28.32
N ASP A 158 -4.64 -1.82 -29.53
CA ASP A 158 -5.38 -0.99 -30.47
C ASP A 158 -6.33 -1.87 -31.28
N ALA A 159 -7.60 -1.92 -30.84
CA ALA A 159 -8.67 -2.67 -31.50
C ALA A 159 -8.90 -2.27 -32.98
N SER A 160 -8.24 -1.22 -33.48
CA SER A 160 -8.18 -0.85 -34.90
C SER A 160 -7.46 -1.87 -35.79
N GLU A 161 -6.72 -2.84 -35.25
CA GLU A 161 -6.07 -3.92 -36.02
C GLU A 161 -6.84 -5.25 -36.05
N GLN A 162 -8.12 -5.28 -35.65
CA GLN A 162 -8.96 -6.47 -35.82
C GLN A 162 -9.41 -6.62 -37.29
N GLN A 163 -8.56 -7.20 -38.15
CA GLN A 163 -9.07 -7.92 -39.31
C GLN A 163 -9.91 -9.10 -38.82
N PRO A 164 -11.17 -9.25 -39.26
CA PRO A 164 -12.02 -10.33 -38.79
C PRO A 164 -11.53 -11.65 -39.40
N SER A 165 -10.81 -12.45 -38.62
CA SER A 165 -10.61 -13.85 -38.94
C SER A 165 -11.96 -14.57 -38.76
N LYS A 166 -12.45 -15.09 -39.89
CA LYS A 166 -13.69 -15.84 -40.02
C LYS A 166 -13.75 -17.01 -39.03
N ALA A 167 -14.91 -17.07 -38.36
CA ALA A 167 -15.69 -18.26 -38.04
C ALA A 167 -15.16 -19.24 -36.96
N ALA A 168 -15.89 -19.28 -35.84
CA ALA A 168 -16.47 -20.54 -35.36
C ALA A 168 -17.84 -20.25 -34.72
N ARG A 169 -18.88 -20.64 -35.46
CA ARG A 169 -20.28 -20.71 -35.06
C ARG A 169 -20.47 -21.82 -34.02
N VAL A 170 -21.16 -21.53 -32.92
CA VAL A 170 -22.06 -22.49 -32.24
C VAL A 170 -23.26 -21.73 -31.68
N GLU A 171 -24.42 -21.96 -32.29
CA GLU A 171 -25.76 -21.71 -31.73
C GLU A 171 -26.08 -22.78 -30.67
N SER A 172 -26.78 -22.43 -29.58
CA SER A 172 -28.19 -22.80 -29.38
C SER A 172 -28.71 -22.49 -27.95
N THR A 173 -29.65 -21.53 -27.90
CA THR A 173 -30.96 -21.51 -27.20
C THR A 173 -31.16 -22.07 -25.77
N ALA A 174 -31.68 -21.23 -24.86
CA ALA A 174 -33.12 -21.19 -24.48
C ALA A 174 -33.45 -20.01 -23.54
N ALA A 175 -34.55 -19.31 -23.85
CA ALA A 175 -35.19 -18.19 -23.13
C ALA A 175 -36.06 -18.73 -21.94
N THR A 176 -36.61 -18.02 -20.95
CA THR A 176 -37.08 -16.63 -20.70
C THR A 176 -37.51 -16.53 -19.18
N PRO A 177 -38.26 -15.54 -18.65
CA PRO A 177 -37.81 -14.28 -18.03
C PRO A 177 -38.36 -14.04 -16.58
N GLU A 178 -37.70 -13.29 -15.70
CA GLU A 178 -38.44 -12.52 -14.67
C GLU A 178 -37.74 -11.20 -14.33
N GLU A 179 -38.53 -10.15 -14.41
CA GLU A 179 -38.22 -8.74 -14.16
C GLU A 179 -37.87 -8.48 -12.69
N ARG A 180 -36.87 -7.62 -12.47
CA ARG A 180 -37.00 -6.49 -11.53
C ARG A 180 -35.99 -5.41 -11.88
N ALA A 181 -36.52 -4.37 -12.49
CA ALA A 181 -35.86 -3.11 -12.73
C ALA A 181 -35.54 -2.36 -11.42
N ASN A 182 -34.62 -1.41 -11.54
CA ASN A 182 -34.27 -0.32 -10.62
C ASN A 182 -33.17 -0.58 -9.59
N SER A 183 -31.92 -0.47 -10.05
CA SER A 183 -31.14 0.73 -9.72
C SER A 183 -30.03 0.92 -10.76
N SER A 184 -30.25 1.86 -11.67
CA SER A 184 -29.18 2.43 -12.50
C SER A 184 -28.32 3.34 -11.62
N ALA A 185 -27.45 2.72 -10.82
CA ALA A 185 -26.19 3.36 -10.53
C ALA A 185 -25.32 3.07 -11.75
N GLU A 186 -24.92 4.10 -12.50
CA GLU A 186 -23.81 4.01 -13.44
C GLU A 186 -22.60 3.49 -12.66
N VAL A 187 -22.41 2.18 -12.68
CA VAL A 187 -21.09 1.60 -12.54
C VAL A 187 -20.41 2.01 -13.82
N THR A 188 -19.77 3.18 -13.82
CA THR A 188 -18.74 3.46 -14.81
C THR A 188 -17.77 2.28 -14.70
N ASN A 189 -17.80 1.38 -15.67
CA ASN A 189 -16.83 0.31 -15.82
C ASN A 189 -15.48 0.98 -16.08
N ASP A 190 -14.86 1.48 -15.01
CA ASP A 190 -13.61 2.25 -15.02
C ASP A 190 -12.40 1.30 -15.07
N PHE A 191 -12.57 0.18 -15.79
CA PHE A 191 -11.55 -0.82 -16.00
C PHE A 191 -11.13 -0.76 -17.46
N ASP A 192 -9.86 -0.48 -17.69
CA ASP A 192 -9.25 -0.44 -19.02
C ASP A 192 -7.92 -1.20 -18.95
N ASP A 193 -7.86 -2.37 -19.57
CA ASP A 193 -6.68 -3.24 -19.64
C ASP A 193 -5.93 -3.13 -20.97
N ARG A 194 -6.36 -2.22 -21.87
CA ARG A 194 -5.76 -2.03 -23.19
C ARG A 194 -4.41 -1.36 -23.16
N VAL A 195 -3.99 -0.81 -22.02
CA VAL A 195 -2.62 -0.36 -21.78
C VAL A 195 -2.04 -1.18 -20.63
N ALA A 196 -1.00 -1.93 -20.93
CA ALA A 196 -0.32 -2.79 -19.97
C ALA A 196 1.18 -2.55 -19.96
N VAL A 197 1.82 -2.76 -18.81
CA VAL A 197 3.27 -2.84 -18.70
C VAL A 197 3.63 -4.27 -18.33
N ALA A 198 4.32 -4.95 -19.22
CA ALA A 198 4.94 -6.24 -18.94
C ALA A 198 6.39 -6.00 -18.50
N LEU A 199 6.79 -6.54 -17.35
CA LEU A 199 8.12 -6.38 -16.79
C LEU A 199 8.70 -7.71 -16.31
N GLU A 200 10.03 -7.79 -16.29
CA GLU A 200 10.80 -8.95 -15.85
C GLU A 200 11.64 -8.62 -14.62
N LEU A 201 11.60 -9.53 -13.64
CA LEU A 201 12.30 -9.43 -12.37
C LEU A 201 13.27 -10.60 -12.19
N SER A 202 14.16 -10.50 -11.20
CA SER A 202 15.21 -11.49 -11.01
C SER A 202 14.71 -12.89 -10.64
N SER A 203 13.49 -12.99 -10.10
CA SER A 203 12.88 -14.27 -9.73
C SER A 203 11.35 -14.20 -9.62
N LYS A 204 10.71 -15.37 -9.59
CA LYS A 204 9.27 -15.49 -9.34
C LYS A 204 8.86 -14.99 -7.95
N GLU A 205 9.74 -15.08 -6.95
CA GLU A 205 9.48 -14.55 -5.59
C GLU A 205 9.42 -13.02 -5.61
N LYS A 206 10.22 -12.38 -6.46
CA LYS A 206 10.20 -10.92 -6.66
C LYS A 206 8.95 -10.49 -7.41
N ALA A 207 8.59 -11.19 -8.49
CA ALA A 207 7.31 -11.01 -9.17
C ALA A 207 6.11 -11.18 -8.23
N ALA A 208 6.09 -12.24 -7.42
CA ALA A 208 5.06 -12.44 -6.41
C ALA A 208 5.02 -11.33 -5.36
N THR A 209 6.17 -10.74 -5.02
CA THR A 209 6.26 -9.59 -4.11
C THR A 209 5.65 -8.35 -4.75
N ALA A 210 5.99 -8.05 -6.01
CA ALA A 210 5.39 -6.95 -6.76
C ALA A 210 3.86 -7.09 -6.83
N ILE A 211 3.35 -8.25 -7.24
CA ILE A 211 1.91 -8.52 -7.32
C ILE A 211 1.25 -8.38 -5.94
N ALA A 212 1.84 -8.95 -4.88
CA ALA A 212 1.26 -8.89 -3.53
C ALA A 212 1.11 -7.45 -2.98
N HIS A 213 2.03 -6.56 -3.38
CA HIS A 213 2.02 -5.14 -2.99
C HIS A 213 1.12 -4.28 -3.88
N LEU A 214 1.18 -4.48 -5.20
CA LEU A 214 0.61 -3.55 -6.17
C LEU A 214 -0.78 -3.92 -6.64
N HIS A 215 -1.15 -5.20 -6.62
CA HIS A 215 -2.48 -5.62 -7.04
C HIS A 215 -3.56 -5.01 -6.15
N GLY A 216 -4.46 -4.23 -6.75
CA GLY A 216 -5.52 -3.47 -6.10
C GLY A 216 -5.06 -2.16 -5.46
N SER A 217 -3.77 -1.80 -5.55
CA SER A 217 -3.26 -0.50 -5.12
C SER A 217 -3.70 0.61 -6.07
N ARG A 218 -3.64 1.87 -5.60
CA ARG A 218 -4.01 3.03 -6.42
C ARG A 218 -2.80 3.61 -7.14
N PHE A 219 -2.97 3.87 -8.42
CA PHE A 219 -2.05 4.63 -9.26
C PHE A 219 -2.87 5.64 -10.07
N ASP A 220 -2.55 6.93 -9.91
CA ASP A 220 -3.32 8.05 -10.48
C ASP A 220 -4.85 7.92 -10.32
N GLY A 221 -5.31 7.59 -9.10
CA GLY A 221 -6.72 7.38 -8.78
C GLY A 221 -7.30 6.01 -9.20
N ARG A 222 -6.67 5.31 -10.15
CA ARG A 222 -7.12 4.01 -10.69
C ARG A 222 -6.59 2.84 -9.89
N ARG A 223 -7.31 1.70 -9.88
CA ARG A 223 -6.87 0.46 -9.22
C ARG A 223 -6.07 -0.39 -10.20
N VAL A 224 -4.78 -0.56 -9.91
CA VAL A 224 -3.89 -1.39 -10.73
C VAL A 224 -4.22 -2.87 -10.53
N LEU A 225 -4.28 -3.62 -11.62
CA LEU A 225 -4.28 -5.09 -11.57
C LEU A 225 -2.91 -5.61 -11.93
N CYS A 226 -2.46 -6.62 -11.18
CA CYS A 226 -1.20 -7.31 -11.44
C CYS A 226 -1.42 -8.81 -11.50
N GLN A 227 -0.77 -9.47 -12.46
CA GLN A 227 -0.75 -10.92 -12.62
C GLN A 227 0.63 -11.38 -13.11
N PHE A 228 0.93 -12.67 -12.97
CA PHE A 228 2.10 -13.24 -13.61
C PHE A 228 1.94 -13.19 -15.13
N TRP A 229 3.05 -12.93 -15.81
CA TRP A 229 3.10 -12.92 -17.27
C TRP A 229 3.93 -14.09 -17.76
N SER A 230 3.40 -14.82 -18.73
CA SER A 230 4.13 -15.74 -19.57
C SER A 230 4.01 -15.20 -20.98
N GLU A 231 5.14 -14.91 -21.60
CA GLU A 231 5.15 -14.51 -23.01
C GLU A 231 4.52 -15.62 -23.85
N PRO A 232 3.52 -15.32 -24.70
CA PRO A 232 2.90 -16.30 -25.58
C PRO A 232 3.87 -16.84 -26.64
#